data_AF-A0A8T8DZ69-F1
#
_entry.id   AF-A0A8T8DZ69-F1
#
_cell.length_a   1.000
_cell.length_b   1.000
_cell.length_c   1.000
_cell.angle_alpha   90.00
_cell.angle_beta   90.00
_cell.angle_gamma   90.00
#
_symmetry.space_group_name_H-M   'P 1'
#
loop_
_entity.id
_entity.type
_entity.pdbx_description
1 polymer ?
#
loop_
_entity_poly.entity_id
_entity_poly.type
_entity_poly.pdbx_seq_one_letter_code
_entity_poly.pdbx_strand_id
1 'polypeptide(L)'
;MSRETAITEEISYTTDNCDVCGDEVAVDDVPGDVIEPQGYAVLLGEGAVTHQSEDAGNWDEEVHFELEKDVSDLPTVSAYITCENCVEGIHGISPETRPYTGTLPPELTAASRQNITSEEVSDGVKALVYLVGAVLVLIFLFALL
;
A
#
# COMPACT_ATOMS: atom_id res chain seq x y z
N MET A 1 11.04 53.11 11.53
CA MET A 1 10.79 51.82 12.21
C MET A 1 9.80 51.04 11.36
N SER A 2 10.28 50.09 10.58
CA SER A 2 9.45 49.14 9.82
C SER A 2 8.90 48.11 10.79
N ARG A 3 7.57 47.94 10.81
CA ARG A 3 6.92 46.84 11.54
C ARG A 3 7.16 45.56 10.75
N GLU A 4 7.94 44.65 11.30
CA GLU A 4 7.96 43.27 10.83
C GLU A 4 6.63 42.63 11.22
N THR A 5 5.94 42.05 10.25
CA THR A 5 4.66 41.36 10.46
C THR A 5 4.90 39.92 10.03
N ALA A 6 4.81 38.97 10.97
CA ALA A 6 4.82 37.56 10.64
C ALA A 6 3.41 37.18 10.17
N ILE A 7 3.30 36.71 8.93
CA ILE A 7 2.08 36.10 8.38
C ILE A 7 2.25 34.60 8.56
N THR A 8 1.30 33.95 9.22
CA THR A 8 1.22 32.49 9.30
C THR A 8 0.17 32.05 8.29
N GLU A 9 0.58 31.26 7.30
CA GLU A 9 -0.32 30.62 6.35
C GLU A 9 -0.65 29.22 6.90
N GLU A 10 -1.94 28.88 6.93
CA GLU A 10 -2.42 27.55 7.32
C GLU A 10 -2.70 26.77 6.04
N ILE A 11 -2.02 25.64 5.88
CA ILE A 11 -2.14 24.75 4.73
C ILE A 11 -2.71 23.43 5.25
N SER A 12 -3.82 23.00 4.67
CA SER A 12 -4.45 21.71 4.98
C SER A 12 -4.23 20.74 3.82
N TYR A 13 -3.82 19.52 4.14
CA TYR A 13 -3.64 18.42 3.20
C TYR A 13 -4.25 17.14 3.77
N THR A 14 -4.53 16.19 2.88
CA THR A 14 -5.04 14.87 3.24
C THR A 14 -3.90 13.89 3.41
N THR A 15 -4.04 13.01 4.40
CA THR A 15 -3.15 11.88 4.64
C THR A 15 -3.90 10.56 4.45
N ASP A 16 -3.17 9.51 4.10
CA ASP A 16 -3.63 8.12 4.14
C ASP A 16 -2.54 7.23 4.74
N ASN A 17 -2.85 5.97 5.02
CA ASN A 17 -1.87 5.02 5.56
C ASN A 17 -1.15 4.31 4.41
N CYS A 18 0.15 4.14 4.55
CA CYS A 18 0.90 3.23 3.71
C CYS A 18 0.41 1.79 3.91
N ASP A 19 -0.01 1.14 2.83
CA ASP A 19 -0.53 -0.25 2.85
C ASP A 19 0.53 -1.30 3.20
N VAL A 20 1.82 -0.92 3.28
CA VAL A 20 2.94 -1.82 3.59
C VAL A 20 3.38 -1.71 5.05
N CYS A 21 3.73 -0.50 5.51
CA CYS A 21 4.25 -0.29 6.87
C CYS A 21 3.23 0.33 7.84
N GLY A 22 2.12 0.88 7.34
CA GLY A 22 1.11 1.56 8.13
C GLY A 22 1.46 3.00 8.53
N ASP A 23 2.58 3.55 8.05
CA ASP A 23 2.95 4.95 8.30
C ASP A 23 1.99 5.89 7.59
N GLU A 24 1.71 7.03 8.22
CA GLU A 24 0.90 8.10 7.62
C GLU A 24 1.71 8.79 6.52
N VAL A 25 1.11 8.92 5.33
CA VAL A 25 1.69 9.55 4.15
C VAL A 25 0.74 10.62 3.62
N ALA A 26 1.30 11.67 3.05
CA ALA A 26 0.50 12.68 2.37
C ALA A 26 0.08 12.21 0.96
N VAL A 27 -1.18 12.44 0.60
CA VAL A 27 -1.76 12.07 -0.70
C VAL A 27 -2.25 13.28 -1.51
N ASP A 28 -1.99 14.48 -1.00
CA ASP A 28 -2.25 15.77 -1.65
C ASP A 28 -0.93 16.51 -1.92
N ASP A 29 -1.00 17.64 -2.63
CA ASP A 29 0.16 18.51 -2.83
C ASP A 29 0.58 19.15 -1.50
N VAL A 30 1.72 18.72 -0.98
CA VAL A 30 2.25 19.14 0.32
C VAL A 30 3.47 20.05 0.13
N PRO A 31 3.58 21.15 0.90
CA PRO A 31 4.78 21.98 0.92
C PRO A 31 6.05 21.16 1.20
N GLY A 32 7.18 21.56 0.62
CA GLY A 32 8.43 20.79 0.79
C GLY A 32 9.02 20.78 2.22
N ASP A 33 8.43 21.51 3.17
CA ASP A 33 8.86 21.65 4.55
C ASP A 33 8.04 20.83 5.56
N VAL A 34 7.09 20.00 5.11
CA VAL A 34 6.32 19.13 6.00
C VAL A 34 7.08 17.85 6.35
N ILE A 35 6.69 17.23 7.48
CA ILE A 35 7.40 16.10 8.08
C ILE A 35 6.91 14.78 7.47
N GLU A 36 5.64 14.71 7.06
CA GLU A 36 5.04 13.48 6.59
C GLU A 36 5.64 13.04 5.24
N PRO A 37 6.00 11.76 5.10
CA PRO A 37 6.50 11.22 3.84
C PRO A 37 5.44 11.30 2.75
N GLN A 38 5.90 11.43 1.51
CA GLN A 38 5.03 11.50 0.34
C GLN A 38 4.46 10.10 0.00
N GLY A 39 3.18 10.08 -0.39
CA GLY A 39 2.48 8.89 -0.84
C GLY A 39 2.71 8.62 -2.33
N TYR A 40 2.81 7.34 -2.69
CA TYR A 40 2.93 6.84 -4.05
C TYR A 40 1.83 5.81 -4.32
N ALA A 41 1.16 5.94 -5.45
CA ALA A 41 0.22 4.96 -5.93
C ALA A 41 0.95 3.82 -6.65
N VAL A 42 0.73 2.59 -6.18
CA VAL A 42 1.26 1.37 -6.79
C VAL A 42 0.09 0.56 -7.33
N LEU A 43 0.14 0.26 -8.63
CA LEU A 43 -0.82 -0.61 -9.30
C LEU A 43 -0.21 -2.00 -9.47
N LEU A 44 -0.92 -3.02 -8.98
CA LEU A 44 -0.58 -4.42 -9.16
C LEU A 44 -1.66 -5.07 -10.02
N GLY A 45 -1.25 -5.65 -11.15
CA GLY A 45 -2.15 -6.36 -12.05
C GLY A 45 -1.47 -7.52 -12.75
N GLU A 46 -2.29 -8.41 -13.30
CA GLU A 46 -1.82 -9.56 -14.06
C GLU A 46 -1.41 -9.18 -15.48
N GLY A 47 -0.45 -9.92 -16.03
CA GLY A 47 -0.02 -9.77 -17.43
C GLY A 47 1.11 -8.77 -17.65
N ALA A 48 1.32 -8.39 -18.91
CA ALA A 48 2.33 -7.41 -19.29
C ALA A 48 1.76 -6.00 -19.11
N VAL A 49 2.57 -5.09 -18.56
CA VAL A 49 2.15 -3.71 -18.30
C VAL A 49 2.81 -2.78 -19.32
N THR A 50 2.00 -1.93 -19.95
CA THR A 50 2.49 -0.78 -20.72
C THR A 50 1.97 0.51 -20.11
N HIS A 51 2.77 1.56 -20.18
CA HIS A 51 2.52 2.85 -19.55
C HIS A 51 2.69 3.97 -20.57
N GLN A 52 1.75 4.91 -20.58
CA GLN A 52 1.78 6.09 -21.44
C GLN A 52 1.46 7.32 -20.61
N SER A 53 2.29 8.36 -20.76
CA SER A 53 2.11 9.65 -20.09
C SER A 53 1.76 10.72 -21.12
N GLU A 54 0.77 11.57 -20.86
CA GLU A 54 0.45 12.72 -21.72
C GLU A 54 0.47 14.03 -20.93
N ASP A 55 1.34 14.96 -21.32
CA ASP A 55 1.42 16.28 -20.70
C ASP A 55 0.45 17.22 -21.44
N ALA A 56 -0.62 17.65 -20.77
CA ALA A 56 -1.75 18.45 -21.28
C ALA A 56 -2.90 17.68 -21.99
N GLY A 57 -3.00 16.38 -21.78
CA GLY A 57 -4.20 15.58 -22.10
C GLY A 57 -5.34 15.83 -21.10
N ASN A 58 -6.47 15.14 -21.26
CA ASN A 58 -7.49 15.05 -20.21
C ASN A 58 -7.12 14.01 -19.12
N TRP A 59 -5.92 13.42 -19.22
CA TRP A 59 -5.34 12.42 -18.34
C TRP A 59 -3.83 12.63 -18.31
N ASP A 60 -3.21 12.35 -17.17
CA ASP A 60 -1.75 12.49 -16.98
C ASP A 60 -1.02 11.17 -17.26
N GLU A 61 -1.61 10.04 -16.81
CA GLU A 61 -1.04 8.70 -16.93
C GLU A 61 -2.09 7.67 -17.35
N GLU A 62 -1.73 6.78 -18.28
CA GLU A 62 -2.53 5.66 -18.75
C GLU A 62 -1.73 4.34 -18.63
N VAL A 63 -2.32 3.36 -17.94
CA VAL A 63 -1.71 2.05 -17.69
C VAL A 63 -2.57 0.97 -18.35
N HIS A 64 -1.96 0.18 -19.23
CA HIS A 64 -2.61 -0.93 -19.93
C HIS A 64 -2.03 -2.26 -19.47
N PHE A 65 -2.91 -3.19 -19.09
CA PHE A 65 -2.58 -4.57 -18.75
C PHE A 65 -2.95 -5.48 -19.93
N GLU A 66 -1.94 -6.10 -20.55
CA GLU A 66 -2.10 -7.05 -21.63
C GLU A 66 -2.17 -8.49 -21.09
N LEU A 67 -3.22 -9.21 -21.49
CA LEU A 67 -3.47 -10.61 -21.13
C LEU A 67 -3.35 -11.54 -22.34
N GLU A 68 -3.15 -12.83 -22.06
CA GLU A 68 -3.21 -13.88 -23.07
C GLU A 68 -4.65 -14.05 -23.60
N LYS A 69 -4.78 -14.34 -24.91
CA LYS A 69 -6.09 -14.34 -25.62
C LYS A 69 -7.08 -15.39 -25.15
N ASP A 70 -6.61 -16.41 -24.44
CA ASP A 70 -7.38 -17.52 -23.90
C ASP A 70 -7.87 -17.29 -22.46
N VAL A 71 -7.48 -16.18 -21.84
CA VAL A 71 -8.02 -15.75 -20.55
C VAL A 71 -9.43 -15.18 -20.76
N SER A 72 -10.42 -15.78 -20.09
CA SER A 72 -11.83 -15.41 -20.23
C SER A 72 -12.23 -14.29 -19.27
N ASP A 73 -11.49 -14.15 -18.19
CA ASP A 73 -11.77 -13.24 -17.08
C ASP A 73 -10.98 -11.95 -17.24
N LEU A 74 -11.53 -10.85 -16.73
CA LEU A 74 -10.80 -9.58 -16.67
C LEU A 74 -9.62 -9.69 -15.71
N PRO A 75 -8.49 -8.98 -15.97
CA PRO A 75 -7.34 -9.03 -15.10
C PRO A 75 -7.74 -8.49 -13.72
N THR A 76 -7.26 -9.14 -12.67
CA THR A 76 -7.38 -8.56 -11.34
C THR A 76 -6.36 -7.44 -11.22
N VAL A 77 -6.83 -6.19 -11.11
CA VAL A 77 -5.99 -5.02 -10.85
C VAL A 77 -6.33 -4.47 -9.48
N SER A 78 -5.31 -4.23 -8.66
CA SER A 78 -5.41 -3.64 -7.33
C SER A 78 -4.51 -2.42 -7.22
N ALA A 79 -4.93 -1.43 -6.43
CA ALA A 79 -4.18 -0.22 -6.19
C ALA A 79 -3.87 -0.07 -4.69
N TYR A 80 -2.68 0.45 -4.39
CA TYR A 80 -2.15 0.63 -3.05
C TYR A 80 -1.49 1.99 -2.89
N ILE A 81 -1.57 2.57 -1.69
CA ILE A 81 -0.79 3.73 -1.29
C ILE A 81 0.45 3.26 -0.54
N THR A 82 1.62 3.73 -0.95
CA THR A 82 2.91 3.31 -0.38
C THR A 82 3.78 4.53 -0.06
N CYS A 83 4.56 4.47 1.02
CA CYS A 83 5.49 5.53 1.36
C CYS A 83 6.77 5.46 0.51
N GLU A 84 7.48 6.59 0.39
CA GLU A 84 8.76 6.68 -0.32
C GLU A 84 9.75 5.55 0.05
N ASN A 85 9.87 5.24 1.35
CA ASN A 85 10.80 4.23 1.85
C ASN A 85 10.42 2.82 1.37
N CYS A 86 9.11 2.52 1.29
CA CYS A 86 8.62 1.24 0.82
C CYS A 86 8.78 1.13 -0.70
N VAL A 87 8.54 2.20 -1.46
CA VAL A 87 8.77 2.23 -2.90
C VAL A 87 10.23 2.00 -3.24
N GLU A 88 11.13 2.72 -2.58
CA GLU A 88 12.56 2.54 -2.80
C GLU A 88 13.02 1.15 -2.36
N GLY A 89 12.59 0.70 -1.18
CA GLY A 89 12.99 -0.59 -0.61
C GLY A 89 12.48 -1.82 -1.36
N ILE A 90 11.26 -1.76 -1.92
CA ILE A 90 10.61 -2.90 -2.60
C ILE A 90 10.84 -2.85 -4.10
N HIS A 91 10.67 -1.68 -4.71
CA HIS A 91 10.69 -1.52 -6.17
C HIS A 91 12.02 -0.97 -6.70
N GLY A 92 12.92 -0.48 -5.83
CA GLY A 92 14.19 0.11 -6.25
C GLY A 92 14.03 1.41 -7.05
N ILE A 93 12.85 2.03 -6.97
CA ILE A 93 12.54 3.28 -7.66
C ILE A 93 12.89 4.42 -6.72
N SER A 94 13.84 5.26 -7.14
CA SER A 94 14.18 6.48 -6.41
C SER A 94 12.98 7.43 -6.38
N PRO A 95 12.71 8.13 -5.26
CA PRO A 95 11.61 9.09 -5.12
C PRO A 95 11.75 10.37 -5.98
N GLU A 96 12.56 10.36 -7.03
CA GLU A 96 12.62 11.44 -8.03
C GLU A 96 11.36 11.50 -8.92
N THR A 97 10.53 10.46 -8.86
CA THR A 97 9.22 10.41 -9.52
C THR A 97 8.23 11.28 -8.76
N ARG A 98 7.35 12.02 -9.45
CA ARG A 98 6.38 12.87 -8.76
C ARG A 98 5.48 12.01 -7.85
N PRO A 99 5.23 12.44 -6.61
CA PRO A 99 4.36 11.71 -5.70
C PRO A 99 2.93 11.71 -6.23
N TYR A 100 2.15 10.75 -5.75
CA TYR A 100 0.75 10.62 -6.14
C TYR A 100 -0.09 11.73 -5.49
N THR A 101 -1.01 12.29 -6.27
CA THR A 101 -1.96 13.29 -5.77
C THR A 101 -3.38 12.85 -6.11
N GLY A 102 -4.26 12.83 -5.10
CA GLY A 102 -5.68 12.53 -5.28
C GLY A 102 -6.15 11.26 -4.58
N THR A 103 -7.17 10.62 -5.15
CA THR A 103 -7.83 9.46 -4.53
C THR A 103 -7.85 8.26 -5.45
N LEU A 104 -7.45 7.10 -4.93
CA LEU A 104 -7.48 5.86 -5.68
C LEU A 104 -8.94 5.43 -5.94
N PRO A 105 -9.27 4.95 -7.14
CA PRO A 105 -10.60 4.45 -7.43
C PRO A 105 -11.00 3.32 -6.46
N PRO A 106 -12.21 3.38 -5.87
CA PRO A 106 -12.65 2.39 -4.90
C PRO A 106 -12.71 0.98 -5.49
N GLU A 107 -12.92 0.86 -6.80
CA GLU A 107 -12.93 -0.42 -7.52
C GLU A 107 -11.58 -1.14 -7.45
N LEU A 108 -10.48 -0.38 -7.37
CA LEU A 108 -9.12 -0.93 -7.33
C LEU A 108 -8.63 -1.17 -5.88
N THR A 109 -9.22 -0.50 -4.90
CA THR A 109 -8.82 -0.63 -3.48
C THR A 109 -9.70 -1.63 -2.70
N ALA A 110 -10.88 -1.97 -3.21
CA ALA A 110 -11.81 -2.90 -2.55
C ALA A 110 -11.26 -4.33 -2.45
N ALA A 111 -10.52 -4.81 -3.47
CA ALA A 111 -9.91 -6.14 -3.47
C ALA A 111 -8.80 -6.27 -2.41
N SER A 112 -8.03 -5.21 -2.17
CA SER A 112 -6.98 -5.15 -1.14
C SER A 112 -7.53 -5.40 0.27
N ARG A 113 -8.67 -4.78 0.62
CA ARG A 113 -9.27 -4.91 1.97
C ARG A 113 -9.82 -6.31 2.29
N GLN A 114 -10.14 -7.11 1.28
CA GLN A 114 -10.65 -8.47 1.49
C GLN A 114 -9.53 -9.51 1.66
N ASN A 115 -8.34 -9.27 1.11
CA ASN A 115 -7.22 -10.22 1.23
C ASN A 115 -6.46 -10.12 2.56
N ILE A 116 -6.50 -8.97 3.26
CA ILE A 116 -5.79 -8.79 4.54
C ILE A 116 -6.53 -9.46 5.71
N THR A 117 -7.83 -9.78 5.57
CA THR A 117 -8.59 -10.49 6.63
C THR A 117 -8.55 -12.01 6.53
N SER A 118 -7.86 -12.56 5.53
CA SER A 118 -7.57 -13.99 5.47
C SER A 118 -6.17 -14.23 6.00
N GLU A 119 -6.00 -14.12 7.33
CA GLU A 119 -4.93 -14.85 8.01
C GLU A 119 -5.18 -16.35 7.77
N GLU A 120 -4.69 -16.86 6.64
CA GLU A 120 -4.29 -18.25 6.54
C GLU A 120 -3.22 -18.45 7.60
N VAL A 121 -3.65 -18.79 8.82
CA VAL A 121 -2.79 -19.33 9.85
C VAL A 121 -2.11 -20.52 9.20
N SER A 122 -0.86 -20.29 8.78
CA SER A 122 0.00 -21.26 8.11
C SER A 122 -0.15 -22.61 8.81
N ASP A 123 -0.34 -23.67 8.04
CA ASP A 123 -0.53 -25.03 8.61
C ASP A 123 0.60 -25.42 9.59
N GLY A 124 1.79 -24.81 9.45
CA GLY A 124 2.89 -24.94 10.40
C GLY A 124 2.57 -24.38 11.80
N VAL A 125 1.86 -23.25 11.90
CA VAL A 125 1.46 -22.64 13.18
C VAL A 125 0.36 -23.47 13.84
N LYS A 126 -0.60 -24.00 13.07
CA LYS A 126 -1.61 -24.93 13.59
C LYS A 126 -0.97 -26.21 14.14
N ALA A 127 -0.03 -26.78 13.41
CA ALA A 127 0.71 -27.97 13.84
C ALA A 127 1.50 -27.73 15.13
N LEU A 128 2.13 -26.56 15.27
CA LEU A 128 2.84 -26.16 16.49
C LEU A 128 1.91 -26.06 17.70
N VAL A 129 0.73 -25.44 17.53
CA VAL A 129 -0.28 -25.31 18.60
C VAL A 129 -0.77 -26.68 19.06
N TYR A 130 -1.05 -27.61 18.14
CA TYR A 130 -1.44 -28.97 18.50
C TYR A 130 -0.33 -29.73 19.23
N LEU A 131 0.93 -29.57 18.80
CA LEU A 131 2.06 -30.24 19.44
C LEU A 131 2.28 -29.73 20.87
N VAL A 132 2.23 -28.41 21.08
CA VAL A 132 2.33 -27.82 22.43
C VAL A 132 1.18 -28.29 23.32
N GLY A 133 -0.05 -28.30 22.80
CA GLY A 133 -1.21 -28.82 23.52
C GLY A 133 -1.05 -30.28 23.94
N ALA A 134 -0.61 -31.15 23.02
CA ALA A 134 -0.39 -32.56 23.30
C ALA A 134 0.70 -32.79 24.37
N VAL A 135 1.80 -32.03 24.33
CA VAL A 135 2.87 -32.11 25.33
C VAL A 135 2.37 -31.69 26.71
N LEU A 136 1.59 -30.61 26.81
CA LEU A 136 1.03 -30.16 28.08
C LEU A 136 0.07 -31.19 28.68
N VAL A 137 -0.77 -31.82 27.86
CA VAL A 137 -1.67 -32.90 28.31
C VAL A 137 -0.87 -34.10 28.81
N LEU A 138 0.20 -34.48 28.11
CA LEU A 138 1.08 -35.58 28.56
C LEU A 138 1.77 -35.27 29.88
N ILE A 139 2.29 -34.05 30.06
CA ILE A 139 2.90 -33.61 31.33
C ILE A 139 1.86 -33.66 32.45
N PHE A 140 0.64 -33.19 32.19
CA PHE A 140 -0.44 -33.19 33.18
C PHE A 140 -0.84 -34.62 33.59
N LEU A 141 -0.95 -35.53 32.63
CA LEU A 141 -1.22 -36.95 32.90
C LEU A 141 -0.10 -37.60 33.71
N PHE A 142 1.17 -37.27 33.41
CA PHE A 142 2.32 -37.78 34.14
C PHE A 142 2.40 -37.25 35.58
N ALA A 143 1.93 -36.03 35.82
CA ALA A 143 1.88 -35.43 37.16
C ALA A 143 0.74 -35.98 38.03
N LEU A 144 -0.29 -36.59 37.41
CA LEU A 144 -1.44 -37.20 38.08
C LEU A 144 -1.26 -38.70 38.37
N LEU A 145 -0.22 -39.33 37.80
CA LEU A 145 0.12 -40.75 37.92
C LEU A 145 1.16 -40.97 39.02
#